data_AF-A0A6M2A8W3-F1
#
_entry.id   AF-A0A6M2A8W3-F1
#
_cell.length_a   1.000
_cell.length_b   1.000
_cell.length_c   1.000
_cell.angle_alpha   90.00
_cell.angle_beta   90.00
_cell.angle_gamma   90.00
#
_symmetry.space_group_name_H-M   'P 1'
#
loop_
_entity.id
_entity.type
_entity.pdbx_description
1 polymer ?
#
loop_
_entity_poly.entity_id
_entity_poly.type
_entity_poly.pdbx_seq_one_letter_code
_entity_poly.pdbx_strand_id
1 'polypeptide(L)'
;MEKSGRNALGTFVRLFLAILLLGGFLYSYIRKQNTITELRLQIPIVAKKLHEIEQENIHLQFQVEAFEDPAHLLDLLSEPEYSHLKFPRNDDVLIIPSSVSVHGVYLSQKATREHLLATFP
;
A
#
# COMPACT_ATOMS: atom_id res chain seq x y z
N MET A 1 -21.14 51.66 53.83
CA MET A 1 -21.66 50.46 53.14
C MET A 1 -20.73 49.99 52.01
N GLU A 2 -19.40 50.18 52.12
CA GLU A 2 -18.47 50.01 50.98
C GLU A 2 -17.77 48.63 50.92
N LYS A 3 -17.86 47.85 52.00
CA LYS A 3 -17.18 46.54 52.09
C LYS A 3 -17.83 45.44 51.26
N SER A 4 -19.10 45.61 50.84
CA SER A 4 -19.88 44.58 50.14
C SER A 4 -19.49 44.45 48.66
N GLY A 5 -19.22 45.57 47.97
CA GLY A 5 -18.89 45.56 46.53
C GLY A 5 -17.55 44.92 46.18
N ARG A 6 -16.58 44.94 47.11
CA ARG A 6 -15.23 44.37 46.90
C ARG A 6 -15.25 42.84 46.81
N ASN A 7 -16.15 42.20 47.56
CA ASN A 7 -16.32 40.75 47.54
C ASN A 7 -17.06 40.29 46.28
N ALA A 8 -18.04 41.07 45.82
CA ALA A 8 -18.79 40.80 44.60
C ALA A 8 -17.87 40.80 43.37
N LEU A 9 -16.97 41.80 43.26
CA LEU A 9 -15.99 41.85 42.17
C LEU A 9 -15.09 40.59 42.17
N GLY A 10 -14.63 40.16 43.34
CA GLY A 10 -13.84 38.92 43.48
C GLY A 10 -14.59 37.66 43.04
N THR A 11 -15.90 37.58 43.33
CA THR A 11 -16.73 36.46 42.85
C THR A 11 -16.94 36.49 41.34
N PHE A 12 -17.12 37.67 40.73
CA PHE A 12 -17.24 37.80 39.28
C PHE A 12 -15.96 37.39 38.55
N VAL A 13 -14.79 37.82 39.04
CA VAL A 13 -13.50 37.44 38.46
C VAL A 13 -13.28 35.93 38.55
N ARG A 14 -13.61 35.30 39.68
CA ARG A 14 -13.51 33.83 39.84
C ARG A 14 -14.45 33.09 38.89
N LEU A 15 -15.68 33.57 38.73
CA LEU A 15 -16.66 32.96 37.84
C LEU A 15 -16.23 33.07 36.37
N PHE A 16 -15.71 34.24 35.99
CA PHE A 16 -15.17 34.47 34.66
C PHE A 16 -13.95 33.58 34.37
N LEU A 17 -13.03 33.46 35.33
CA LEU A 17 -11.88 32.57 35.22
C LEU A 17 -12.30 31.10 35.10
N ALA A 18 -13.30 30.68 35.88
CA ALA A 18 -13.84 29.32 35.83
C ALA A 18 -14.47 29.00 34.46
N ILE A 19 -15.23 29.95 33.89
CA ILE A 19 -15.82 29.79 32.55
C ILE A 19 -14.74 29.71 31.48
N LEU A 20 -13.69 30.54 31.56
CA LEU A 20 -12.57 30.50 30.62
C LEU A 20 -11.78 29.19 30.72
N LEU A 21 -11.51 28.71 31.93
CA LEU A 21 -10.83 27.43 32.15
C LEU A 21 -11.68 26.27 31.61
N LEU A 22 -12.98 26.28 31.88
CA LEU A 22 -13.91 25.26 31.38
C LEU A 22 -13.99 25.29 29.85
N GLY A 23 -14.13 26.47 29.25
CA GLY A 23 -14.15 26.66 27.80
C GLY A 23 -12.85 26.23 27.13
N GLY A 24 -11.70 26.57 27.74
CA GLY A 24 -10.39 26.15 27.26
C GLY A 24 -10.19 24.63 27.35
N PHE A 25 -10.60 24.01 28.45
CA PHE A 25 -10.59 22.55 28.61
C PHE A 25 -11.46 21.86 27.56
N LEU A 26 -12.68 22.37 27.34
CA LEU A 26 -13.61 21.81 26.38
C LEU A 26 -13.11 21.94 24.94
N TYR A 27 -12.54 23.10 24.59
CA TYR A 27 -11.90 23.32 23.29
C TYR A 27 -10.74 22.34 23.07
N SER A 28 -9.87 22.17 24.06
CA SER A 28 -8.74 21.25 23.99
C SER A 28 -9.20 19.79 23.86
N TYR A 29 -10.28 19.42 24.56
CA TYR A 29 -10.89 18.09 24.48
C TYR A 29 -11.46 17.80 23.09
N ILE A 30 -12.24 18.73 22.52
CA ILE A 30 -12.79 18.63 21.16
C ILE A 30 -11.66 18.55 20.13
N ARG A 31 -10.60 19.36 20.30
CA ARG A 31 -9.45 19.34 19.39
C ARG A 31 -8.75 17.98 19.37
N LYS A 32 -8.56 17.35 20.53
CA LYS A 32 -8.01 15.98 20.62
C LYS A 32 -8.93 14.96 19.95
N GLN A 33 -10.25 15.07 20.12
CA GLN A 33 -11.20 14.19 19.45
C GLN A 33 -11.17 14.35 17.92
N ASN A 34 -11.04 15.58 17.42
CA ASN A 34 -10.96 15.84 15.99
C ASN A 34 -9.69 15.25 15.37
N THR A 35 -8.54 15.34 16.04
CA THR A 35 -7.30 14.72 15.54
C THR A 35 -7.40 13.19 15.48
N ILE A 36 -8.03 12.56 16.48
CA ILE A 36 -8.27 11.10 16.47
C ILE A 36 -9.23 10.71 15.35
N THR A 37 -10.26 11.53 15.12
CA THR A 37 -11.25 11.31 14.05
C THR A 37 -10.61 11.44 12.66
N GLU A 38 -9.74 12.42 12.46
CA GLU A 38 -9.02 12.62 11.21
C GLU A 38 -8.08 11.45 10.89
N LEU A 39 -7.31 10.97 11.89
CA LEU A 39 -6.48 9.77 11.71
C LEU A 39 -7.32 8.53 11.39
N ARG A 40 -8.46 8.34 12.07
CA ARG A 40 -9.35 7.20 11.82
C ARG A 40 -9.99 7.24 10.44
N LEU A 41 -10.12 8.40 9.82
CA LEU A 41 -10.65 8.55 8.47
C LEU A 41 -9.64 8.13 7.39
N GLN A 42 -8.33 8.19 7.66
CA GLN A 42 -7.29 7.79 6.71
C GLN A 42 -7.10 6.26 6.64
N ILE A 43 -7.31 5.56 7.76
CA ILE A 43 -7.18 4.09 7.85
C ILE A 43 -8.05 3.33 6.82
N PRO A 44 -9.37 3.59 6.70
CA PRO A 44 -10.21 2.88 5.73
C PRO A 44 -9.87 3.21 4.28
N ILE A 45 -9.35 4.41 4.00
CA ILE A 45 -8.92 4.81 2.65
C ILE A 45 -7.72 3.98 2.21
N VAL A 46 -6.73 3.84 3.10
CA VAL A 46 -5.53 3.04 2.82
C VAL A 46 -5.88 1.55 2.74
N ALA A 47 -6.74 1.05 3.64
CA ALA A 47 -7.21 -0.34 3.59
C ALA A 47 -7.97 -0.67 2.29
N LYS A 48 -8.80 0.24 1.78
CA LYS A 48 -9.49 0.06 0.50
C LYS A 48 -8.51 -0.07 -0.67
N LYS A 49 -7.51 0.81 -0.73
CA LYS A 49 -6.47 0.76 -1.77
C LYS A 49 -5.64 -0.52 -1.70
N LEU A 50 -5.28 -0.95 -0.49
CA LEU A 50 -4.53 -2.19 -0.30
C LEU A 50 -5.35 -3.40 -0.76
N HIS A 51 -6.64 -3.43 -0.43
CA HIS A 51 -7.55 -4.49 -0.85
C HIS A 51 -7.74 -4.51 -2.39
N GLU A 52 -7.89 -3.35 -3.03
CA GLU A 52 -7.97 -3.25 -4.50
C GLU A 52 -6.74 -3.86 -5.18
N ILE A 53 -5.54 -3.50 -4.70
CA ILE A 53 -4.27 -4.03 -5.23
C ILE A 53 -4.15 -5.54 -4.98
N GLU A 54 -4.57 -6.02 -3.80
CA GLU A 54 -4.54 -7.45 -3.48
C GLU A 54 -5.49 -8.25 -4.39
N GLN A 55 -6.70 -7.74 -4.65
CA GLN A 55 -7.63 -8.38 -5.58
C GLN A 55 -7.09 -8.39 -7.01
N GLU A 56 -6.45 -7.31 -7.46
CA GLU A 56 -5.80 -7.26 -8.77
C GLU A 56 -4.65 -8.28 -8.87
N ASN A 57 -3.84 -8.42 -7.81
CA ASN A 57 -2.77 -9.39 -7.77
C ASN A 57 -3.30 -10.84 -7.81
N ILE A 58 -4.36 -11.14 -7.03
CA ILE A 58 -5.02 -12.46 -7.08
C ILE A 58 -5.56 -12.74 -8.49
N HIS A 59 -6.17 -11.74 -9.12
CA HIS A 59 -6.70 -11.87 -10.47
C HIS A 59 -5.59 -12.11 -11.51
N LEU A 60 -4.51 -11.35 -11.44
CA LEU A 60 -3.34 -11.51 -12.31
C LEU A 60 -2.67 -12.86 -12.08
N GLN A 61 -2.54 -13.30 -10.83
CA GLN A 61 -1.97 -14.59 -10.49
C GLN A 61 -2.83 -15.73 -11.06
N PHE A 62 -4.15 -15.63 -10.97
CA PHE A 62 -5.06 -16.59 -11.60
C PHE A 62 -4.93 -16.59 -13.14
N GLN A 63 -4.80 -15.41 -13.76
CA GLN A 63 -4.58 -15.36 -15.21
C GLN A 63 -3.24 -16.00 -15.60
N VAL A 64 -2.17 -15.71 -14.86
CA VAL A 64 -0.86 -16.32 -15.08
C VAL A 64 -0.95 -17.84 -14.95
N GLU A 65 -1.60 -18.33 -13.90
CA GLU A 65 -1.78 -19.78 -13.68
C GLU A 65 -2.61 -20.43 -14.80
N ALA A 66 -3.63 -19.74 -15.33
CA ALA A 66 -4.40 -20.21 -16.48
C ALA A 66 -3.60 -20.20 -17.79
N PHE A 67 -2.72 -19.22 -18.00
CA PHE A 67 -1.80 -19.19 -19.14
C PHE A 67 -0.66 -20.22 -19.02
N GLU A 68 -0.24 -20.53 -17.80
CA GLU A 68 0.79 -21.53 -17.51
C GLU A 68 0.23 -22.95 -17.45
N ASP A 69 -1.09 -23.14 -17.57
CA ASP A 69 -1.69 -24.48 -17.66
C ASP A 69 -1.11 -25.21 -18.89
N PRO A 70 -0.34 -26.30 -18.68
CA PRO A 70 0.30 -27.03 -19.77
C PRO A 70 -0.72 -27.60 -20.76
N ALA A 71 -1.98 -27.85 -20.35
CA ALA A 71 -3.03 -28.27 -21.28
C ALA A 71 -3.37 -27.16 -22.29
N HIS A 72 -3.49 -25.92 -21.83
CA HIS A 72 -3.78 -24.77 -22.68
C HIS A 72 -2.62 -24.46 -23.64
N LEU A 73 -1.38 -24.56 -23.15
CA LEU A 73 -0.18 -24.38 -23.97
C LEU A 73 -0.02 -25.46 -25.05
N LEU A 74 -0.43 -26.70 -24.76
CA LEU A 74 -0.44 -27.78 -25.74
C LEU A 74 -1.52 -27.60 -26.81
N ASP A 75 -2.68 -27.07 -26.43
CA ASP A 75 -3.75 -26.73 -27.37
C ASP A 75 -3.34 -25.58 -28.31
N LEU A 76 -2.69 -24.53 -27.79
CA LEU A 76 -2.10 -23.44 -28.59
C LEU A 76 -1.03 -23.95 -29.57
N LEU A 77 -0.22 -24.93 -29.18
CA LEU A 77 0.80 -25.52 -30.06
C LEU A 77 0.18 -26.22 -31.29
N SER A 78 -1.09 -26.63 -31.21
CA SER A 78 -1.81 -27.27 -32.31
C SER A 78 -2.33 -26.28 -33.35
N GLU A 79 -2.37 -24.98 -33.05
CA GLU A 79 -2.78 -23.95 -33.99
C GLU A 79 -1.67 -23.66 -35.02
N PRO A 80 -2.03 -23.43 -36.30
CA PRO A 80 -1.05 -23.23 -37.37
C PRO A 80 -0.20 -21.96 -37.19
N GLU A 81 -0.67 -20.99 -36.40
CA GLU A 81 0.07 -19.77 -36.07
C GLU A 81 1.33 -20.06 -35.23
N TYR A 82 1.32 -21.10 -34.40
CA TYR A 82 2.43 -21.46 -33.52
C TYR A 82 3.28 -22.62 -34.04
N SER A 83 3.02 -23.12 -35.27
CA SER A 83 3.77 -24.19 -35.93
C SER A 83 5.28 -23.92 -36.10
N HIS A 84 5.73 -22.67 -35.95
CA HIS A 84 7.12 -22.28 -36.05
C HIS A 84 7.89 -22.36 -34.72
N LEU A 85 7.19 -22.54 -33.59
CA LEU A 85 7.81 -22.76 -32.27
C LEU A 85 8.39 -24.17 -32.20
N LYS A 86 9.70 -24.26 -32.00
CA LYS A 86 10.40 -25.52 -31.78
C LYS A 86 10.45 -25.81 -30.29
N PHE A 87 10.30 -27.08 -29.92
CA PHE A 87 10.54 -27.51 -28.54
C PHE A 87 11.96 -27.10 -28.12
N PRO A 88 12.12 -26.45 -26.95
CA PRO A 88 13.43 -26.07 -26.45
C PRO A 88 14.27 -27.34 -26.24
N ARG A 89 15.55 -27.27 -26.60
CA ARG A 89 16.50 -28.34 -26.28
C ARG A 89 16.87 -28.21 -24.81
N ASN A 90 17.27 -29.31 -24.18
CA ASN A 90 17.65 -29.30 -22.75
C ASN A 90 18.76 -28.28 -22.43
N ASP A 91 19.58 -27.91 -23.42
CA ASP A 91 20.64 -26.91 -23.30
C ASP A 91 20.11 -25.47 -23.21
N ASP A 92 18.85 -25.23 -23.62
CA ASP A 92 18.19 -23.91 -23.59
C ASP A 92 17.36 -23.71 -22.30
N VAL A 93 17.24 -24.74 -21.45
CA VAL A 93 16.38 -24.72 -20.25
C VAL A 93 17.19 -24.31 -19.03
N LEU A 94 16.94 -23.09 -18.53
CA LEU A 94 17.60 -22.57 -17.34
C LEU A 94 16.77 -22.88 -16.09
N ILE A 95 17.21 -23.87 -15.31
CA ILE A 95 16.52 -24.29 -14.06
C ILE A 95 17.00 -23.39 -12.91
N ILE A 96 16.08 -22.58 -12.36
CA ILE A 96 16.38 -21.71 -11.23
C ILE A 96 16.10 -22.49 -9.93
N PRO A 97 17.09 -22.66 -9.03
CA PRO A 97 16.87 -23.35 -7.75
C PRO A 97 15.97 -22.51 -6.83
N SER A 98 15.03 -23.20 -6.15
CA SER A 98 13.97 -22.62 -5.30
C SER A 98 14.46 -21.83 -4.08
N SER A 99 15.76 -21.84 -3.79
CA SER A 99 16.39 -21.02 -2.75
C SER A 99 16.68 -19.58 -3.19
N VAL A 100 16.51 -19.26 -4.47
CA VAL A 100 16.78 -17.92 -5.01
C VAL A 100 15.45 -17.20 -5.26
N SER A 101 15.26 -16.06 -4.60
CA SER A 101 14.08 -15.23 -4.81
C SER A 101 14.05 -14.70 -6.24
N VAL A 102 12.90 -14.86 -6.91
CA VAL A 102 12.65 -14.43 -8.29
C VAL A 102 13.11 -12.99 -8.54
N HIS A 103 12.94 -12.12 -7.54
CA HIS A 103 13.39 -10.73 -7.55
C HIS A 103 14.92 -10.55 -7.74
N GLY A 104 15.74 -11.43 -7.16
CA GLY A 104 17.19 -11.42 -7.34
C GLY A 104 17.63 -11.85 -8.75
N VAL A 105 16.88 -12.75 -9.37
CA VAL A 105 17.15 -13.21 -10.75
C VAL A 105 16.80 -12.14 -11.77
N TYR A 106 15.67 -11.45 -11.61
CA TYR A 106 15.28 -10.33 -12.50
C TYR A 106 16.32 -9.19 -12.49
N LEU A 107 16.87 -8.84 -11.32
CA LEU A 107 17.90 -7.80 -11.21
C LEU A 107 19.22 -8.25 -11.84
N SER A 108 19.61 -9.51 -11.66
CA SER A 108 20.81 -10.09 -12.27
C SER A 108 20.69 -10.13 -13.80
N GLN A 109 19.55 -10.59 -14.33
CA GLN A 109 19.32 -10.70 -15.76
C GLN A 109 19.23 -9.32 -16.44
N LYS A 110 18.65 -8.32 -15.77
CA LYS A 110 18.65 -6.93 -16.23
C LYS A 110 20.08 -6.37 -16.30
N ALA A 111 20.90 -6.62 -15.27
CA ALA A 111 22.30 -6.20 -15.26
C ALA A 111 23.11 -6.86 -16.38
N THR A 112 22.92 -8.16 -16.63
CA THR A 112 23.59 -8.87 -17.73
C THR A 112 23.15 -8.35 -19.10
N ARG A 113 21.85 -8.03 -19.27
CA ARG A 113 21.32 -7.50 -20.53
C ARG A 113 21.85 -6.08 -20.82
N GLU A 114 21.92 -5.21 -19.80
CA GLU A 114 22.50 -3.87 -19.97
C GLU A 114 24.00 -3.92 -20.27
N HIS A 115 24.73 -4.88 -19.69
CA HIS A 115 26.16 -5.06 -19.99
C HIS A 115 26.42 -5.60 -21.40
N LEU A 116 25.56 -6.48 -21.91
CA LEU A 116 25.66 -7.01 -23.29
C LEU A 116 25.32 -5.94 -24.34
N LEU A 117 24.33 -5.07 -24.07
CA LEU A 117 23.99 -3.95 -24.95
C LEU A 117 25.04 -2.83 -24.96
N ALA A 118 25.85 -2.72 -23.90
CA ALA A 118 26.96 -1.76 -23.82
C ALA A 118 28.27 -2.27 -24.46
N THR A 119 28.37 -3.58 -24.76
CA THR A 119 29.61 -4.22 -25.24
C THR A 119 29.62 -4.46 -26.76
N PHE A 120 28.47 -4.36 -27.44
CA PHE A 120 28.39 -4.44 -28.90
C PHE A 120 27.85 -3.12 -29.48
N PRO A 121 28.64 -2.40 -30.31
CA PRO A 121 28.19 -1.18 -31.00
C PRO A 121 27.16 -1.45 -32.11
#